data_AF-A0A0G1LC66-F1
#
_entry.id   AF-A0A0G1LC66-F1
#
_cell.length_a   1.000
_cell.length_b   1.000
_cell.length_c   1.000
_cell.angle_alpha   90.00
_cell.angle_beta   90.00
_cell.angle_gamma   90.00
#
_symmetry.space_group_name_H-M   'P 1'
#
loop_
_entity.id
_entity.type
_entity.pdbx_description
1 polymer ?
#
loop_
_entity_poly.entity_id
_entity_poly.type
_entity_poly.pdbx_seq_one_letter_code
_entity_poly.pdbx_strand_id
1 'polypeptide(L)'
;MSQFDIPLFEQMSVKAVIDGMNIVRAYQLRDKTIGEASIKGADNTFLTVVDRECGEVLRAHIRDNFPSVRIIIEDVGASHEESVVTIYGDPIDGTLAFTIGLPTSTVILGAYDTKTKHVLACTIGEPASGRLWYTRSGQSYAATWDFTIRQFRNERQITVWQGALSDNAAVCLDLPQGFKRSGRQILTNEQAGKLLIELSAYRLLLPGSNGLHQAVLAQGNDKMAGAITSAIGGPQDVLGVQLVRNAGGAARAFRMTEDRNLLEVSPRAIEDYDILVVGNNQHTVDQLCGILASALNA
;
A
#
# COMPACT_ATOMS: atom_id res chain seq x y z
N MET A 1 -6.71 -29.26 -8.79
CA MET A 1 -6.90 -27.89 -8.26
C MET A 1 -7.00 -26.98 -9.46
N SER A 2 -8.11 -26.27 -9.65
CA SER A 2 -8.23 -25.28 -10.72
C SER A 2 -7.18 -24.19 -10.49
N GLN A 3 -6.52 -23.78 -11.57
CA GLN A 3 -5.61 -22.64 -11.55
C GLN A 3 -6.37 -21.39 -11.09
N PHE A 4 -5.74 -20.56 -10.24
CA PHE A 4 -6.33 -19.29 -9.81
C PHE A 4 -6.61 -18.40 -11.04
N ASP A 5 -7.85 -17.98 -11.21
CA ASP A 5 -8.28 -17.16 -12.35
C ASP A 5 -7.93 -15.69 -12.10
N ILE A 6 -6.75 -15.28 -12.60
CA ILE A 6 -6.23 -13.92 -12.44
C ILE A 6 -7.17 -12.88 -13.10
N PRO A 7 -7.62 -13.05 -14.37
CA PRO A 7 -8.58 -12.12 -14.97
C PRO A 7 -9.87 -11.93 -14.15
N LEU A 8 -10.44 -13.02 -13.61
CA LEU A 8 -11.60 -12.91 -12.74
C LEU A 8 -11.29 -12.13 -11.45
N PHE A 9 -10.12 -12.38 -10.84
CA PHE A 9 -9.71 -11.64 -9.65
C PHE A 9 -9.50 -10.15 -9.95
N GLU A 10 -8.84 -9.80 -11.06
CA GLU A 10 -8.62 -8.40 -11.47
C GLU A 10 -9.95 -7.65 -11.63
N GLN A 11 -10.97 -8.28 -12.22
CA GLN A 11 -12.31 -7.68 -12.35
C GLN A 11 -13.02 -7.57 -11.00
N MET A 12 -12.98 -8.63 -10.20
CA MET A 12 -13.65 -8.70 -8.89
C MET A 12 -13.03 -7.69 -7.90
N SER A 13 -11.70 -7.60 -7.84
CA SER A 13 -10.99 -6.76 -6.88
C SER A 13 -11.31 -5.29 -7.06
N VAL A 14 -11.46 -4.83 -8.31
CA VAL A 14 -11.92 -3.48 -8.64
C VAL A 14 -13.30 -3.20 -8.05
N LYS A 15 -14.25 -4.13 -8.23
CA LYS A 15 -15.60 -3.98 -7.65
C LYS A 15 -15.56 -3.99 -6.12
N ALA A 16 -14.83 -4.93 -5.53
CA ALA A 16 -14.70 -5.07 -4.09
C ALA A 16 -14.12 -3.80 -3.45
N VAL A 17 -13.05 -3.26 -4.03
CA VAL A 17 -12.43 -2.02 -3.56
C VAL A 17 -13.38 -0.83 -3.70
N ILE A 18 -14.15 -0.70 -4.78
CA ILE A 18 -15.17 0.36 -4.91
C ILE A 18 -16.23 0.26 -3.80
N ASP A 19 -16.70 -0.95 -3.50
CA ASP A 19 -17.68 -1.17 -2.43
C ASP A 19 -17.09 -0.86 -1.04
N GLY A 20 -15.82 -1.23 -0.80
CA GLY A 20 -15.08 -0.83 0.39
C GLY A 20 -14.89 0.69 0.48
N MET A 21 -14.53 1.35 -0.63
CA MET A 21 -14.40 2.80 -0.70
C MET A 21 -15.72 3.49 -0.36
N ASN A 22 -16.87 2.99 -0.81
CA ASN A 22 -18.18 3.56 -0.44
C ASN A 22 -18.38 3.61 1.08
N ILE A 23 -17.96 2.56 1.79
CA ILE A 23 -18.06 2.50 3.26
C ILE A 23 -17.13 3.55 3.86
N VAL A 24 -15.83 3.47 3.58
CA VAL A 24 -14.82 4.37 4.18
C VAL A 24 -15.13 5.83 3.88
N ARG A 25 -15.55 6.14 2.65
CA ARG A 25 -15.90 7.48 2.21
C ARG A 25 -17.05 8.09 3.00
N ALA A 26 -18.07 7.29 3.36
CA ALA A 26 -19.20 7.79 4.15
C ALA A 26 -18.76 8.31 5.54
N TYR A 27 -17.74 7.70 6.12
CA TYR A 27 -17.14 8.18 7.38
C TYR A 27 -16.22 9.39 7.14
N GLN A 28 -15.43 9.41 6.06
CA GLN A 28 -14.60 10.57 5.71
C GLN A 28 -15.43 11.84 5.47
N LEU A 29 -16.60 11.70 4.84
CA LEU A 29 -17.54 12.81 4.64
C LEU A 29 -18.30 13.25 5.90
N ARG A 30 -18.13 12.54 7.01
CA ARG A 30 -18.89 12.73 8.25
C ARG A 30 -20.40 12.52 8.10
N ASP A 31 -20.82 11.75 7.10
CA ASP A 31 -22.20 11.26 7.00
C ASP A 31 -22.50 10.25 8.13
N LYS A 32 -21.44 9.69 8.74
CA LYS A 32 -21.46 8.89 9.97
C LYS A 32 -20.45 9.48 10.96
N THR A 33 -20.82 9.58 12.24
CA THR A 33 -19.86 9.92 13.31
C THR A 33 -18.96 8.72 13.60
N ILE A 34 -17.65 8.95 13.61
CA ILE A 34 -16.72 8.06 14.33
C ILE A 34 -17.15 8.24 15.79
N GLY A 35 -17.86 7.26 16.37
CA GLY A 35 -18.22 7.31 17.79
C GLY A 35 -16.96 7.45 18.67
N GLU A 36 -17.12 7.52 20.00
CA GLU A 36 -15.95 7.44 20.90
C GLU A 36 -15.10 6.25 20.50
N ALA A 37 -13.93 6.53 19.91
CA ALA A 37 -13.09 5.51 19.32
C ALA A 37 -12.71 4.51 20.41
N SER A 38 -13.25 3.30 20.33
CA SER A 38 -12.88 2.21 21.22
C SER A 38 -11.46 1.77 20.87
N ILE A 39 -10.50 2.23 21.68
CA ILE A 39 -9.07 1.96 21.54
C ILE A 39 -8.83 0.46 21.67
N LYS A 40 -8.13 -0.14 20.70
CA LYS A 40 -7.70 -1.53 20.74
C LYS A 40 -6.31 -1.64 21.35
N GLY A 41 -6.19 -2.38 22.45
CA GLY A 41 -4.94 -2.99 22.92
C GLY A 41 -3.75 -2.03 23.15
N ALA A 42 -2.56 -2.59 23.38
CA ALA A 42 -1.35 -1.84 23.76
C ALA A 42 -0.79 -0.92 22.64
N ASP A 43 -1.43 -0.92 21.46
CA ASP A 43 -0.88 -0.41 20.21
C ASP A 43 -1.57 0.87 19.71
N ASN A 44 -2.57 1.39 20.45
CA ASN A 44 -3.28 2.66 20.20
C ASN A 44 -3.85 2.83 18.78
N THR A 45 -4.11 1.75 18.04
CA THR A 45 -4.73 1.82 16.73
C THR A 45 -6.24 2.04 16.87
N PHE A 46 -6.72 3.15 16.31
CA PHE A 46 -8.11 3.60 16.31
C PHE A 46 -8.92 2.79 15.28
N LEU A 47 -9.57 1.70 15.67
CA LEU A 47 -10.26 0.81 14.71
C LEU A 47 -11.36 0.01 15.40
N THR A 48 -12.57 -0.07 14.82
CA THR A 48 -13.36 -1.31 14.87
C THR A 48 -14.47 -1.37 13.82
N VAL A 49 -15.32 -0.34 13.69
CA VAL A 49 -16.57 -0.50 12.90
C VAL A 49 -16.32 -0.35 11.40
N VAL A 50 -15.59 0.69 10.99
CA VAL A 50 -15.41 0.99 9.56
C VAL A 50 -14.57 -0.09 8.89
N ASP A 51 -13.45 -0.45 9.50
CA ASP A 51 -12.56 -1.49 8.99
C ASP A 51 -13.21 -2.86 8.94
N ARG A 52 -14.04 -3.18 9.94
CA ARG A 52 -14.82 -4.41 9.94
C ARG A 52 -15.88 -4.38 8.84
N GLU A 53 -16.65 -3.29 8.71
CA GLU A 53 -17.66 -3.16 7.65
C GLU A 53 -17.02 -3.31 6.26
N CYS A 54 -15.92 -2.59 6.01
CA CYS A 54 -15.16 -2.66 4.77
C CYS A 54 -14.56 -4.06 4.56
N GLY A 55 -13.90 -4.61 5.57
CA GLY A 55 -13.27 -5.93 5.54
C GLY A 55 -14.24 -7.07 5.27
N GLU A 56 -15.46 -7.04 5.84
CA GLU A 56 -16.50 -8.03 5.56
C GLU A 56 -17.02 -7.92 4.13
N VAL A 57 -17.15 -6.70 3.57
CA VAL A 57 -17.52 -6.52 2.16
C VAL A 57 -16.43 -7.08 1.24
N LEU A 58 -15.16 -6.76 1.50
CA LEU A 58 -14.04 -7.33 0.73
C LEU A 58 -14.05 -8.87 0.81
N ARG A 59 -14.23 -9.42 2.02
CA ARG A 59 -14.28 -10.87 2.26
C ARG A 59 -15.44 -11.54 1.52
N ALA A 60 -16.62 -10.93 1.51
CA ALA A 60 -17.79 -11.47 0.81
C ALA A 60 -17.52 -11.60 -0.70
N HIS A 61 -17.02 -10.52 -1.33
CA HIS A 61 -16.64 -10.56 -2.76
C HIS A 61 -15.62 -11.66 -3.06
N ILE A 62 -14.62 -11.83 -2.20
CA ILE A 62 -13.62 -12.89 -2.37
C ILE A 62 -14.28 -14.27 -2.25
N ARG A 63 -15.11 -14.51 -1.24
CA ARG A 63 -15.68 -15.84 -0.98
C ARG A 63 -16.69 -16.28 -2.03
N ASP A 64 -17.42 -15.34 -2.61
CA ASP A 64 -18.37 -15.61 -3.69
C ASP A 64 -17.66 -16.09 -4.97
N ASN A 65 -16.42 -15.64 -5.21
CA ASN A 65 -15.66 -15.95 -6.43
C ASN A 65 -14.54 -16.99 -6.22
N PHE A 66 -13.96 -17.03 -5.02
CA PHE A 66 -12.79 -17.84 -4.65
C PHE A 66 -13.00 -18.50 -3.27
N PRO A 67 -13.93 -19.46 -3.14
CA PRO A 67 -14.35 -19.98 -1.85
C PRO A 67 -13.25 -20.71 -1.05
N SER A 68 -12.18 -21.16 -1.70
CA SER A 68 -11.12 -21.99 -1.10
C SER A 68 -9.74 -21.30 -1.05
N VAL A 69 -9.68 -19.99 -1.29
CA VAL A 69 -8.43 -19.22 -1.21
C VAL A 69 -8.16 -18.79 0.23
N ARG A 70 -6.88 -18.67 0.59
CA ARG A 70 -6.48 -18.08 1.86
C ARG A 70 -6.70 -16.57 1.81
N ILE A 71 -7.31 -16.01 2.85
CA ILE A 71 -7.60 -14.58 2.96
C ILE A 71 -6.95 -14.06 4.24
N ILE A 72 -6.23 -12.96 4.12
CA ILE A 72 -5.67 -12.22 5.24
C ILE A 72 -6.06 -10.75 5.06
N ILE A 73 -7.02 -10.29 5.86
CA ILE A 73 -7.46 -8.90 5.90
C ILE A 73 -7.31 -8.44 7.36
N GLU A 74 -6.69 -7.28 7.57
CA GLU A 74 -6.19 -6.81 8.87
C GLU A 74 -7.21 -6.94 10.03
N ASP A 75 -8.50 -6.68 9.79
CA ASP A 75 -9.53 -6.65 10.84
C ASP A 75 -10.53 -7.81 10.90
N VAL A 76 -10.57 -8.67 9.89
CA VAL A 76 -11.47 -9.85 9.88
C VAL A 76 -10.74 -11.17 10.09
N GLY A 77 -9.43 -11.09 10.36
CA GLY A 77 -8.56 -12.21 10.67
C GLY A 77 -8.15 -13.02 9.44
N ALA A 78 -7.23 -13.96 9.66
CA ALA A 78 -6.82 -14.90 8.64
C ALA A 78 -7.81 -16.06 8.53
N SER A 79 -8.01 -16.55 7.32
CA SER A 79 -8.68 -17.83 7.09
C SER A 79 -7.64 -18.97 6.98
N HIS A 80 -8.04 -20.18 7.37
CA HIS A 80 -7.14 -21.32 7.57
C HIS A 80 -6.99 -22.24 6.35
N GLU A 81 -7.37 -21.78 5.16
CA GLU A 81 -7.24 -22.59 3.95
C GLU A 81 -5.78 -22.71 3.54
N GLU A 82 -5.36 -23.94 3.25
CA GLU A 82 -4.09 -24.20 2.59
C GLU A 82 -4.25 -23.91 1.09
N SER A 83 -3.80 -22.73 0.67
CA SER A 83 -3.82 -22.29 -0.72
C SER A 83 -2.46 -21.69 -1.08
N VAL A 84 -1.99 -21.97 -2.31
CA VAL A 84 -0.77 -21.35 -2.85
C VAL A 84 -0.97 -19.85 -3.05
N VAL A 85 -2.18 -19.43 -3.40
CA VAL A 85 -2.54 -18.02 -3.51
C VAL A 85 -3.14 -17.55 -2.18
N THR A 86 -2.62 -16.44 -1.68
CA THR A 86 -3.18 -15.69 -0.55
C THR A 86 -3.69 -14.35 -1.06
N ILE A 87 -4.90 -13.98 -0.65
CA ILE A 87 -5.43 -12.64 -0.88
C ILE A 87 -5.17 -11.81 0.37
N TYR A 88 -4.45 -10.72 0.18
CA TYR A 88 -4.14 -9.71 1.18
C TYR A 88 -5.03 -8.49 0.97
N GLY A 89 -5.54 -7.91 2.06
CA GLY A 89 -6.32 -6.69 1.99
C GLY A 89 -6.13 -5.79 3.21
N ASP A 90 -6.21 -4.49 2.96
CA ASP A 90 -6.26 -3.45 3.98
C ASP A 90 -7.58 -2.67 3.80
N PRO A 91 -8.53 -2.81 4.75
CA PRO A 91 -9.77 -2.04 4.71
C PRO A 91 -9.55 -0.53 4.79
N ILE A 92 -8.50 -0.07 5.50
CA ILE A 92 -8.12 1.34 5.68
C ILE A 92 -6.60 1.44 5.90
N ASP A 93 -5.85 1.46 4.80
CA ASP A 93 -4.43 1.82 4.84
C ASP A 93 -4.31 3.31 5.14
N GLY A 94 -3.50 3.65 6.14
CA GLY A 94 -3.43 4.99 6.70
C GLY A 94 -4.47 5.27 7.78
N THR A 95 -4.75 4.29 8.64
CA THR A 95 -5.74 4.43 9.72
C THR A 95 -5.52 5.68 10.58
N LEU A 96 -4.27 6.00 10.97
CA LEU A 96 -3.99 7.21 11.76
C LEU A 96 -4.42 8.49 11.02
N ALA A 97 -4.17 8.57 9.71
CA ALA A 97 -4.60 9.71 8.90
C ALA A 97 -6.13 9.78 8.86
N PHE A 98 -6.80 8.64 8.65
CA PHE A 98 -8.26 8.55 8.65
C PHE A 98 -8.89 9.02 9.98
N THR A 99 -8.32 8.62 11.11
CA THR A 99 -8.96 8.83 12.44
C THR A 99 -8.86 10.27 12.92
N ILE A 100 -7.84 11.01 12.48
CA ILE A 100 -7.73 12.45 12.71
C ILE A 100 -8.45 13.26 11.62
N GLY A 101 -9.12 12.60 10.67
CA GLY A 101 -9.97 13.22 9.65
C GLY A 101 -9.26 13.64 8.37
N LEU A 102 -8.06 13.12 8.09
CA LEU A 102 -7.41 13.32 6.79
C LEU A 102 -8.04 12.42 5.71
N PRO A 103 -8.17 12.91 4.46
CA PRO A 103 -8.86 12.21 3.37
C PRO A 103 -7.97 11.22 2.60
N THR A 104 -6.76 10.94 3.08
CA THR A 104 -5.69 10.28 2.30
C THR A 104 -5.60 8.77 2.52
N SER A 105 -6.47 8.17 3.34
CA SER A 105 -6.49 6.72 3.50
C SER A 105 -6.92 6.00 2.23
N THR A 106 -6.49 4.75 2.08
CA THR A 106 -6.85 3.92 0.93
C THR A 106 -7.46 2.59 1.34
N VAL A 107 -8.16 1.94 0.41
CA VAL A 107 -8.60 0.55 0.51
C VAL A 107 -7.72 -0.26 -0.44
N ILE A 108 -7.09 -1.33 0.05
CA ILE A 108 -6.15 -2.16 -0.69
C ILE A 108 -6.67 -3.59 -0.79
N LEU A 109 -6.55 -4.19 -1.98
CA LEU A 109 -6.76 -5.61 -2.17
C LEU A 109 -5.79 -6.18 -3.21
N GLY A 110 -5.20 -7.34 -2.95
CA GLY A 110 -4.30 -7.99 -3.91
C GLY A 110 -4.16 -9.49 -3.70
N ALA A 111 -3.82 -10.18 -4.78
CA ALA A 111 -3.55 -11.61 -4.79
C ALA A 111 -2.04 -11.86 -4.89
N TYR A 112 -1.53 -12.75 -4.06
CA TYR A 112 -0.13 -13.10 -3.97
C TYR A 112 0.07 -14.61 -4.06
N ASP A 113 0.91 -15.05 -4.99
CA ASP A 113 1.36 -16.44 -5.07
C ASP A 113 2.55 -16.65 -4.13
N THR A 114 2.31 -17.37 -3.04
CA THR A 114 3.31 -17.65 -1.99
C THR A 114 4.43 -18.56 -2.47
N LYS A 115 4.20 -19.38 -3.50
CA LYS A 115 5.20 -20.30 -4.05
C LYS A 115 6.15 -19.58 -4.99
N THR A 116 5.63 -18.74 -5.89
CA THR A 116 6.46 -17.97 -6.83
C THR A 116 6.93 -16.64 -6.25
N LYS A 117 6.40 -16.24 -5.10
CA LYS A 117 6.63 -14.96 -4.43
C LYS A 117 6.29 -13.78 -5.32
N HIS A 118 5.15 -13.83 -6.00
CA HIS A 118 4.71 -12.82 -6.95
C HIS A 118 3.34 -12.27 -6.58
N VAL A 119 3.21 -10.94 -6.58
CA VAL A 119 1.90 -10.28 -6.62
C VAL A 119 1.31 -10.52 -8.00
N LEU A 120 0.17 -11.20 -8.05
CA LEU A 120 -0.55 -11.53 -9.28
C LEU A 120 -1.40 -10.37 -9.76
N ALA A 121 -2.06 -9.69 -8.81
CA ALA A 121 -2.89 -8.52 -9.06
C ALA A 121 -3.00 -7.65 -7.81
N CYS A 122 -3.22 -6.35 -8.01
CA CYS A 122 -3.38 -5.36 -6.95
C CYS A 122 -4.43 -4.32 -7.38
N THR A 123 -5.24 -3.86 -6.42
CA THR A 123 -6.18 -2.75 -6.57
C THR A 123 -6.07 -1.88 -5.32
N ILE A 124 -5.90 -0.57 -5.51
CA ILE A 124 -5.81 0.45 -4.47
C ILE A 124 -6.82 1.55 -4.81
N GLY A 125 -7.66 1.93 -3.85
CA GLY A 125 -8.65 3.00 -4.03
C GLY A 125 -8.54 4.06 -2.95
N GLU A 126 -8.52 5.34 -3.33
CA GLU A 126 -8.61 6.48 -2.41
C GLU A 126 -10.07 6.94 -2.30
N PRO A 127 -10.77 6.64 -1.17
CA PRO A 127 -12.21 6.83 -1.08
C PRO A 127 -12.65 8.29 -1.23
N ALA A 128 -11.88 9.24 -0.68
CA ALA A 128 -12.26 10.65 -0.66
C ALA A 128 -12.43 11.24 -2.07
N SER A 129 -11.53 10.90 -2.99
CA SER A 129 -11.51 11.42 -4.36
C SER A 129 -12.14 10.48 -5.39
N GLY A 130 -12.29 9.20 -5.06
CA GLY A 130 -12.68 8.16 -6.01
C GLY A 130 -11.53 7.70 -6.91
N ARG A 131 -10.30 8.16 -6.73
CA ARG A 131 -9.15 7.66 -7.50
C ARG A 131 -8.96 6.16 -7.23
N LEU A 132 -8.70 5.42 -8.30
CA LEU A 132 -8.47 3.99 -8.27
C LEU A 132 -7.25 3.66 -9.12
N TRP A 133 -6.41 2.76 -8.63
CA TRP A 133 -5.27 2.21 -9.34
C TRP A 133 -5.33 0.69 -9.27
N TYR A 134 -5.14 0.03 -10.40
CA TYR A 134 -5.26 -1.42 -10.43
C TYR A 134 -4.40 -2.04 -11.53
N THR A 135 -4.03 -3.29 -11.34
CA THR A 135 -3.35 -4.10 -12.35
C THR A 135 -4.38 -4.80 -13.24
N ARG A 136 -4.14 -4.83 -14.55
CA ARG A 136 -4.92 -5.62 -15.50
C ARG A 136 -4.03 -6.18 -16.58
N SER A 137 -4.02 -7.50 -16.77
CA SER A 137 -3.25 -8.18 -17.82
C SER A 137 -1.77 -7.76 -17.86
N GLY A 138 -1.14 -7.67 -16.68
CA GLY A 138 0.28 -7.31 -16.54
C GLY A 138 0.60 -5.82 -16.75
N GLN A 139 -0.39 -4.96 -16.88
CA GLN A 139 -0.25 -3.51 -16.96
C GLN A 139 -0.90 -2.84 -15.74
N SER A 140 -0.58 -1.57 -15.51
CA SER A 140 -1.22 -0.74 -14.48
C SER A 140 -2.15 0.28 -15.12
N TYR A 141 -3.28 0.54 -14.46
CA TYR A 141 -4.26 1.52 -14.87
C TYR A 141 -4.57 2.45 -13.70
N ALA A 142 -4.94 3.70 -14.02
CA ALA A 142 -5.58 4.61 -13.10
C ALA A 142 -6.94 5.01 -13.69
N ALA A 143 -7.92 5.18 -12.81
CA ALA A 143 -9.24 5.69 -13.14
C ALA A 143 -9.77 6.53 -11.96
N THR A 144 -10.89 7.21 -12.18
CA THR A 144 -11.66 7.85 -11.11
C THR A 144 -13.06 7.28 -11.12
N TRP A 145 -13.48 6.70 -10.01
CA TRP A 145 -14.86 6.27 -9.80
C TRP A 145 -15.71 7.48 -9.41
N ASP A 146 -16.70 7.81 -10.23
CA ASP A 146 -17.70 8.81 -9.87
C ASP A 146 -18.82 8.14 -9.07
N PHE A 147 -18.89 8.47 -7.78
CA PHE A 147 -19.87 7.92 -6.85
C PHE A 147 -21.32 8.34 -7.15
N THR A 148 -21.52 9.48 -7.83
CA THR A 148 -22.85 10.00 -8.16
C THR A 148 -23.46 9.26 -9.33
N ILE A 149 -22.72 9.09 -10.42
CA ILE A 149 -23.21 8.39 -11.61
C ILE A 149 -22.84 6.90 -11.67
N ARG A 150 -22.02 6.43 -10.71
CA ARG A 150 -21.55 5.04 -10.59
C ARG A 150 -20.85 4.53 -11.86
N GLN A 151 -19.92 5.33 -12.36
CA GLN A 151 -19.15 5.03 -13.57
C GLN A 151 -17.70 5.46 -13.43
N PHE A 152 -16.81 4.79 -14.17
CA PHE A 152 -15.43 5.22 -14.33
C PHE A 152 -15.32 6.48 -15.19
N ARG A 153 -14.36 7.33 -14.83
CA ARG A 153 -13.87 8.45 -15.62
C ARG A 153 -12.36 8.32 -15.77
N ASN A 154 -11.84 8.85 -16.88
CA ASN A 154 -10.40 8.99 -17.14
C ASN A 154 -9.59 7.69 -16.95
N GLU A 155 -10.21 6.53 -17.24
CA GLU A 155 -9.48 5.26 -17.22
C GLU A 155 -8.38 5.28 -18.27
N ARG A 156 -7.14 5.07 -17.84
CA ARG A 156 -5.98 5.02 -18.72
C ARG A 156 -4.93 4.09 -18.16
N GLN A 157 -4.18 3.47 -19.06
CA GLN A 157 -2.91 2.84 -18.68
C GLN A 157 -1.96 3.93 -18.15
N ILE A 158 -1.19 3.60 -17.11
CA ILE A 158 -0.25 4.51 -16.46
C ILE A 158 1.18 4.02 -16.61
N THR A 159 2.08 4.98 -16.67
CA THR A 159 3.53 4.79 -16.69
C THR A 159 4.13 5.78 -15.71
N VAL A 160 5.17 5.36 -14.99
CA VAL A 160 5.89 6.25 -14.06
C VAL A 160 6.49 7.46 -14.79
N TRP A 161 6.68 8.56 -14.05
CA TRP A 161 7.32 9.76 -14.56
C TRP A 161 8.77 9.47 -14.99
N GLN A 162 9.25 10.00 -16.12
CA GLN A 162 10.58 9.63 -16.66
C GLN A 162 11.71 10.60 -16.28
N GLY A 163 11.46 11.56 -15.39
CA GLY A 163 12.47 12.54 -14.97
C GLY A 163 13.46 12.00 -13.93
N ALA A 164 14.52 12.78 -13.70
CA ALA A 164 15.54 12.46 -12.70
C ALA A 164 15.10 12.85 -11.28
N LEU A 165 15.74 12.26 -10.26
CA LEU A 165 15.62 12.72 -8.88
C LEU A 165 16.42 14.03 -8.71
N SER A 166 15.74 15.16 -8.92
CA SER A 166 16.24 16.53 -8.70
C SER A 166 15.63 17.17 -7.45
N ASP A 167 16.15 18.30 -7.01
CA ASP A 167 15.68 19.07 -5.84
C ASP A 167 14.16 19.40 -5.84
N ASN A 168 13.57 19.54 -7.02
CA ASN A 168 12.15 19.80 -7.20
C ASN A 168 11.30 18.53 -7.40
N ALA A 169 11.92 17.35 -7.40
CA ALA A 169 11.24 16.06 -7.49
C ALA A 169 10.59 15.72 -6.14
N ALA A 170 9.47 15.01 -6.20
CA ALA A 170 8.70 14.58 -5.06
C ALA A 170 9.08 13.15 -4.64
N VAL A 171 9.25 12.97 -3.34
CA VAL A 171 9.49 11.67 -2.71
C VAL A 171 8.47 11.47 -1.61
N CYS A 172 7.79 10.32 -1.61
CA CYS A 172 6.91 9.94 -0.52
C CYS A 172 7.70 9.23 0.60
N LEU A 173 7.32 9.47 1.85
CA LEU A 173 7.89 8.81 3.01
C LEU A 173 6.79 8.49 4.02
N ASP A 174 6.77 7.27 4.53
CA ASP A 174 6.13 6.96 5.81
C ASP A 174 7.17 7.10 6.93
N LEU A 175 6.81 7.79 8.01
CA LEU A 175 7.74 7.92 9.14
C LEU A 175 7.01 7.98 10.49
N PRO A 176 6.19 6.97 10.83
CA PRO A 176 5.66 6.88 12.18
C PRO A 176 6.81 6.64 13.17
N GLN A 177 6.98 7.57 14.12
CA GLN A 177 8.09 7.49 15.07
C GLN A 177 7.95 6.25 15.94
N GLY A 178 9.04 5.50 16.11
CA GLY A 178 9.05 4.33 16.98
C GLY A 178 8.31 3.11 16.43
N PHE A 179 7.96 3.08 15.13
CA PHE A 179 7.29 1.93 14.53
C PHE A 179 8.04 0.63 14.79
N LYS A 180 7.28 -0.39 15.23
CA LYS A 180 7.80 -1.72 15.55
C LYS A 180 7.11 -2.77 14.70
N ARG A 181 7.89 -3.76 14.26
CA ARG A 181 7.40 -4.98 13.63
C ARG A 181 8.04 -6.18 14.31
N SER A 182 7.21 -7.17 14.68
CA SER A 182 7.66 -8.36 15.42
C SER A 182 8.47 -8.01 16.69
N GLY A 183 8.05 -6.95 17.40
CA GLY A 183 8.70 -6.46 18.62
C GLY A 183 9.96 -5.60 18.41
N ARG A 184 10.47 -5.49 17.17
CA ARG A 184 11.68 -4.74 16.83
C ARG A 184 11.31 -3.38 16.24
N GLN A 185 11.96 -2.33 16.73
CA GLN A 185 11.88 -0.99 16.13
C GLN A 185 12.62 -0.98 14.79
N ILE A 186 11.95 -0.57 13.70
CA ILE A 186 12.55 -0.57 12.36
C ILE A 186 13.60 0.53 12.24
N LEU A 187 13.23 1.78 12.49
CA LEU A 187 14.15 2.93 12.54
C LEU A 187 14.22 3.49 13.95
N THR A 188 15.42 3.73 14.51
CA THR A 188 15.55 4.55 15.72
C THR A 188 15.04 5.98 15.47
N ASN A 189 14.76 6.73 16.53
CA ASN A 189 14.39 8.14 16.38
C ASN A 189 15.50 8.96 15.70
N GLU A 190 16.76 8.64 15.97
CA GLU A 190 17.93 9.27 15.34
C GLU A 190 18.02 8.93 13.85
N GLN A 191 17.90 7.65 13.49
CA GLN A 191 17.90 7.20 12.09
C GLN A 191 16.75 7.81 11.30
N ALA A 192 15.54 7.84 11.89
CA ALA A 192 14.37 8.47 11.30
C ALA A 192 14.58 9.99 11.09
N GLY A 193 15.15 10.68 12.09
CA GLY A 193 15.47 12.10 11.99
C GLY A 193 16.51 12.39 10.90
N LYS A 194 17.56 11.58 10.80
CA LYS A 194 18.58 11.72 9.75
C LYS A 194 18.01 11.46 8.36
N LEU A 195 17.19 10.42 8.19
CA LEU A 195 16.51 10.12 6.94
C LEU A 195 15.65 11.32 6.49
N LEU A 196 14.90 11.91 7.43
CA LEU A 196 14.08 13.09 7.16
C LEU A 196 14.93 14.30 6.70
N ILE A 197 16.07 14.54 7.37
CA ILE A 197 17.00 15.61 7.01
C ILE A 197 17.58 15.39 5.61
N GLU A 198 18.07 14.19 5.30
CA GLU A 198 18.66 13.91 3.98
C GLU A 198 17.63 14.02 2.85
N LEU A 199 16.39 13.54 3.08
CA LEU A 199 15.31 13.65 2.10
C LEU A 199 14.75 15.08 1.95
N SER A 200 15.04 15.99 2.88
CA SER A 200 14.63 17.40 2.78
C SER A 200 15.32 18.16 1.63
N ALA A 201 16.30 17.54 0.97
CA ALA A 201 16.85 18.00 -0.30
C ALA A 201 15.85 17.93 -1.47
N TYR A 202 14.72 17.23 -1.28
CA TYR A 202 13.65 17.04 -2.27
C TYR A 202 12.30 17.54 -1.74
N ARG A 203 11.25 17.48 -2.58
CA ARG A 203 9.87 17.73 -2.14
C ARG A 203 9.31 16.52 -1.42
N LEU A 204 9.46 16.50 -0.11
CA LEU A 204 8.97 15.40 0.71
C LEU A 204 7.45 15.45 0.90
N LEU A 205 6.78 14.31 0.67
CA LEU A 205 5.33 14.14 0.85
C LEU A 205 5.05 13.00 1.83
N LEU A 206 4.20 13.25 2.84
CA LEU A 206 3.79 12.24 3.82
C LEU A 206 2.26 12.18 3.90
N PRO A 207 1.56 11.67 2.87
CA PRO A 207 0.10 11.57 2.90
C PRO A 207 -0.42 10.54 3.92
N GLY A 208 0.44 9.68 4.47
CA GLY A 208 0.10 8.80 5.59
C GLY A 208 -0.64 7.53 5.21
N SER A 209 -0.48 7.06 3.97
CA SER A 209 -1.00 5.79 3.45
C SER A 209 0.03 5.18 2.51
N ASN A 210 0.50 3.96 2.82
CA ASN A 210 1.58 3.30 2.10
C ASN A 210 1.17 2.89 0.69
N GLY A 211 -0.07 2.40 0.54
CA GLY A 211 -0.69 2.11 -0.74
C GLY A 211 -0.81 3.36 -1.62
N LEU A 212 -1.17 4.50 -1.03
CA LEU A 212 -1.24 5.76 -1.76
C LEU A 212 0.13 6.19 -2.30
N HIS A 213 1.22 6.04 -1.51
CA HIS A 213 2.59 6.38 -1.96
C HIS A 213 2.96 5.64 -3.25
N GLN A 214 2.71 4.34 -3.28
CA GLN A 214 3.04 3.47 -4.41
C GLN A 214 2.12 3.73 -5.60
N ALA A 215 0.83 3.98 -5.36
CA ALA A 215 -0.16 4.25 -6.39
C ALA A 215 0.09 5.59 -7.13
N VAL A 216 0.37 6.67 -6.40
CA VAL A 216 0.67 7.98 -7.03
C VAL A 216 2.00 7.97 -7.78
N LEU A 217 2.98 7.20 -7.31
CA LEU A 217 4.23 6.97 -8.05
C LEU A 217 3.96 6.23 -9.36
N ALA A 218 3.21 5.12 -9.32
CA ALA A 218 2.84 4.35 -10.50
C ALA A 218 2.05 5.20 -11.52
N GLN A 219 1.23 6.14 -11.05
CA GLN A 219 0.47 7.04 -11.92
C GLN A 219 1.35 7.97 -12.77
N GLY A 220 2.57 8.25 -12.31
CA GLY A 220 3.56 9.02 -13.04
C GLY A 220 3.19 10.49 -13.26
N ASN A 221 2.50 11.11 -12.31
CA ASN A 221 2.30 12.55 -12.34
C ASN A 221 3.65 13.27 -12.31
N ASP A 222 3.71 14.46 -12.90
CA ASP A 222 4.97 15.21 -13.06
C ASP A 222 5.70 15.35 -11.73
N LYS A 223 7.02 15.10 -11.77
CA LYS A 223 7.95 15.16 -10.64
C LYS A 223 7.78 14.11 -9.55
N MET A 224 6.84 13.17 -9.63
CA MET A 224 6.76 12.09 -8.65
C MET A 224 7.87 11.04 -8.90
N ALA A 225 8.92 11.05 -8.09
CA ALA A 225 10.15 10.30 -8.35
C ALA A 225 10.24 8.98 -7.58
N GLY A 226 9.85 8.94 -6.31
CA GLY A 226 10.00 7.71 -5.53
C GLY A 226 9.27 7.72 -4.21
N ALA A 227 9.35 6.59 -3.50
CA ALA A 227 8.85 6.46 -2.15
C ALA A 227 9.72 5.52 -1.33
N ILE A 228 9.82 5.78 -0.03
CA ILE A 228 10.35 4.86 0.97
C ILE A 228 9.20 4.46 1.88
N THR A 229 9.00 3.15 2.03
CA THR A 229 8.05 2.53 2.95
C THR A 229 8.84 1.76 4.01
N SER A 230 8.85 2.28 5.23
CA SER A 230 9.61 1.82 6.40
C SER A 230 8.72 1.35 7.55
N ALA A 231 7.42 1.60 7.46
CA ALA A 231 6.41 1.22 8.44
C ALA A 231 5.40 0.26 7.82
N ILE A 232 5.87 -0.95 7.52
CA ILE A 232 5.07 -2.03 6.93
C ILE A 232 4.39 -2.82 8.05
N GLY A 233 3.09 -2.62 8.24
CA GLY A 233 2.24 -3.38 9.18
C GLY A 233 2.01 -4.82 8.73
N GLY A 234 1.83 -5.02 7.42
CA GLY A 234 1.74 -6.34 6.80
C GLY A 234 1.99 -6.31 5.29
N PRO A 235 1.88 -7.47 4.60
CA PRO A 235 2.08 -7.55 3.16
C PRO A 235 1.14 -6.63 2.35
N GLN A 236 -0.02 -6.30 2.89
CA GLN A 236 -1.03 -5.44 2.26
C GLN A 236 -0.51 -4.03 1.95
N ASP A 237 0.29 -3.43 2.85
CA ASP A 237 0.86 -2.08 2.72
C ASP A 237 1.78 -1.91 1.50
N VAL A 238 2.27 -3.02 0.94
CA VAL A 238 3.29 -3.05 -0.11
C VAL A 238 2.87 -3.77 -1.37
N LEU A 239 1.60 -4.16 -1.49
CA LEU A 239 1.03 -4.73 -2.72
C LEU A 239 1.18 -3.79 -3.93
N GLY A 240 1.15 -2.47 -3.70
CA GLY A 240 1.29 -1.44 -4.73
C GLY A 240 2.66 -1.44 -5.42
N VAL A 241 3.66 -2.16 -4.90
CA VAL A 241 4.93 -2.39 -5.61
C VAL A 241 4.68 -2.97 -7.01
N GLN A 242 3.63 -3.79 -7.17
CA GLN A 242 3.26 -4.36 -8.45
C GLN A 242 2.73 -3.31 -9.42
N LEU A 243 2.01 -2.30 -8.93
CA LEU A 243 1.55 -1.16 -9.75
C LEU A 243 2.74 -0.40 -10.32
N VAL A 244 3.73 -0.09 -9.47
CA VAL A 244 4.94 0.65 -9.85
C VAL A 244 5.73 -0.13 -10.91
N ARG A 245 5.96 -1.42 -10.68
CA ARG A 245 6.74 -2.27 -11.61
C ARG A 245 6.05 -2.43 -12.97
N ASN A 246 4.74 -2.65 -12.98
CA ASN A 246 3.96 -2.73 -14.23
C ASN A 246 3.93 -1.38 -14.98
N ALA A 247 4.03 -0.26 -14.27
CA ALA A 247 4.13 1.09 -14.84
C ALA A 247 5.56 1.45 -15.31
N GLY A 248 6.53 0.53 -15.24
CA GLY A 248 7.91 0.72 -15.69
C GLY A 248 8.87 1.25 -14.62
N GLY A 249 8.44 1.36 -13.36
CA GLY A 249 9.30 1.75 -12.24
C GLY A 249 10.18 0.62 -11.72
N ALA A 250 11.04 0.97 -10.77
CA ALA A 250 11.97 0.07 -10.10
C ALA A 250 11.66 -0.06 -8.61
N ALA A 251 12.15 -1.13 -7.99
CA ALA A 251 11.98 -1.40 -6.57
C ALA A 251 13.17 -2.17 -6.01
N ARG A 252 13.54 -1.87 -4.77
CA ARG A 252 14.45 -2.66 -3.93
C ARG A 252 13.83 -2.82 -2.55
N ALA A 253 14.07 -3.95 -1.90
CA ALA A 253 13.47 -4.24 -0.61
C ALA A 253 14.50 -4.82 0.35
N PHE A 254 14.34 -4.54 1.63
CA PHE A 254 15.31 -4.86 2.65
C PHE A 254 14.64 -5.47 3.87
N ARG A 255 15.24 -6.56 4.36
CA ARG A 255 14.94 -7.13 5.66
C ARG A 255 15.94 -6.58 6.66
N MET A 256 15.47 -6.15 7.82
CA MET A 256 16.31 -5.76 8.93
C MET A 256 16.81 -7.04 9.63
N THR A 257 18.11 -7.18 9.82
CA THR A 257 18.69 -8.29 10.57
C THR A 257 18.59 -8.06 12.09
N GLU A 258 18.94 -9.07 12.88
CA GLU A 258 19.03 -8.94 14.35
C GLU A 258 20.09 -7.89 14.75
N ASP A 259 21.22 -7.87 14.05
CA ASP A 259 22.30 -6.88 14.20
C ASP A 259 21.96 -5.50 13.60
N ARG A 260 20.71 -5.26 13.22
CA ARG A 260 20.21 -3.99 12.65
C ARG A 260 20.86 -3.56 11.33
N ASN A 261 21.33 -4.53 10.54
CA ASN A 261 21.80 -4.29 9.18
C ASN A 261 20.67 -4.50 8.17
N LEU A 262 20.76 -3.82 7.03
CA LEU A 262 19.87 -4.09 5.89
C LEU A 262 20.40 -5.26 5.08
N LEU A 263 19.60 -6.33 5.01
CA LEU A 263 19.79 -7.41 4.03
C LEU A 263 18.83 -7.20 2.86
N GLU A 264 19.37 -6.99 1.67
CA GLU A 264 18.56 -6.91 0.46
C GLU A 264 17.88 -8.24 0.16
N VAL A 265 16.59 -8.18 -0.15
CA VAL A 265 15.76 -9.32 -0.56
C VAL A 265 14.95 -8.94 -1.79
N SER A 266 14.33 -9.93 -2.43
CA SER A 266 13.52 -9.69 -3.61
C SER A 266 12.33 -8.76 -3.28
N PRO A 267 12.11 -7.65 -4.02
CA PRO A 267 10.93 -6.80 -3.85
C PRO A 267 9.62 -7.49 -4.27
N ARG A 268 9.70 -8.71 -4.82
CA ARG A 268 8.51 -9.54 -5.10
C ARG A 268 8.05 -10.29 -3.86
N ALA A 269 8.95 -10.55 -2.92
CA ALA A 269 8.70 -11.33 -1.71
C ALA A 269 8.10 -10.45 -0.60
N ILE A 270 6.87 -9.98 -0.82
CA ILE A 270 6.19 -8.98 0.04
C ILE A 270 6.04 -9.39 1.52
N GLU A 271 6.20 -10.68 1.82
CA GLU A 271 6.14 -11.22 3.18
C GLU A 271 7.50 -11.15 3.90
N ASP A 272 8.60 -10.95 3.17
CA ASP A 272 9.97 -11.21 3.66
C ASP A 272 10.78 -9.94 3.99
N TYR A 273 10.28 -8.74 3.66
CA TYR A 273 11.00 -7.48 3.87
C TYR A 273 10.33 -6.53 4.85
N ASP A 274 11.15 -5.72 5.51
CA ASP A 274 10.76 -4.70 6.51
C ASP A 274 10.70 -3.29 5.91
N ILE A 275 11.46 -3.03 4.84
CA ILE A 275 11.53 -1.75 4.15
C ILE A 275 11.43 -1.98 2.64
N LEU A 276 10.65 -1.14 1.97
CA LEU A 276 10.54 -1.09 0.51
C LEU A 276 10.96 0.29 0.02
N VAL A 277 11.81 0.33 -1.00
CA VAL A 277 12.16 1.55 -1.74
C VAL A 277 11.68 1.37 -3.17
N VAL A 278 10.83 2.28 -3.63
CA VAL A 278 10.33 2.32 -5.01
C VAL A 278 10.70 3.62 -5.68
N GLY A 279 10.94 3.56 -6.98
CA GLY A 279 11.32 4.71 -7.77
C GLY A 279 10.77 4.61 -9.18
N ASN A 280 10.68 5.75 -9.83
CA ASN A 280 10.28 5.87 -11.22
C ASN A 280 11.31 5.25 -12.19
N ASN A 281 12.55 5.07 -11.75
CA ASN A 281 13.59 4.32 -12.47
C ASN A 281 14.62 3.75 -11.47
N GLN A 282 15.52 2.90 -11.95
CA GLN A 282 16.54 2.25 -11.11
C GLN A 282 17.51 3.25 -10.46
N HIS A 283 17.90 4.31 -11.18
CA HIS A 283 18.84 5.30 -10.66
C HIS A 283 18.26 6.02 -9.43
N THR A 284 16.99 6.41 -9.49
CA THR A 284 16.28 7.00 -8.35
C THR A 284 16.20 6.04 -7.17
N VAL A 285 15.92 4.76 -7.41
CA VAL A 285 15.94 3.74 -6.33
C VAL A 285 17.32 3.64 -5.69
N ASP A 286 18.39 3.59 -6.49
CA ASP A 286 19.75 3.48 -5.96
C ASP A 286 20.16 4.71 -5.13
N GLN A 287 19.78 5.91 -5.56
CA GLN A 287 20.00 7.14 -4.80
C GLN A 287 19.23 7.13 -3.46
N LEU A 288 17.94 6.75 -3.48
CA LEU A 288 17.12 6.66 -2.26
C LEU A 288 17.63 5.57 -1.31
N CYS A 289 18.11 4.43 -1.83
CA CYS A 289 18.76 3.40 -1.03
C CYS A 289 20.07 3.89 -0.41
N GLY A 290 20.85 4.71 -1.11
CA GLY A 290 22.05 5.35 -0.58
C GLY A 290 21.75 6.27 0.61
N ILE A 291 20.69 7.09 0.48
CA ILE A 291 20.18 7.94 1.55
C ILE A 291 19.70 7.12 2.76
N LEU A 292 18.92 6.07 2.51
CA LEU A 292 18.48 5.15 3.56
C LEU A 292 19.65 4.50 4.30
N ALA A 293 20.67 4.02 3.58
CA ALA A 293 21.85 3.41 4.16
C ALA A 293 22.68 4.42 4.98
N SER A 294 22.84 5.65 4.48
CA SER A 294 23.48 6.73 5.24
C SER A 294 22.74 7.01 6.54
N ALA A 295 21.40 7.11 6.48
CA ALA A 295 20.57 7.35 7.66
C ALA A 295 20.70 6.25 8.72
N LEU A 296 20.85 4.98 8.30
CA LEU A 296 20.96 3.83 9.20
C LEU A 296 22.33 3.67 9.87
N ASN A 297 23.39 4.22 9.27
CA ASN A 297 24.75 4.20 9.84
C ASN A 297 24.98 5.31 10.89
N ALA A 298 23.94 6.03 11.31
CA ALA A 298 24.00 6.98 12.42
C ALA A 298 23.87 6.29 13.77
#